data_AF-A0A7C2DKR1-F1
#
_entry.id   AF-A0A7C2DKR1-F1
#
_cell.length_a   1.000
_cell.length_b   1.000
_cell.length_c   1.000
_cell.angle_alpha   90.00
_cell.angle_beta   90.00
_cell.angle_gamma   90.00
#
_symmetry.space_group_name_H-M   'P 1'
#
loop_
_entity.id
_entity.type
_entity.pdbx_description
1 polymer ?
#
loop_
_entity_poly.entity_id
_entity_poly.type
_entity_poly.pdbx_seq_one_letter_code
_entity_poly.pdbx_strand_id
1 'polypeptide(L)'
;MGVVVRRGSRPRQPAARERRGGARRGVRGDRAMQRLILTVAILMGLTAPAVAQAPVVQAPVAQAPPSQPPAPPPAAPGAPGRGSGYVLGPGDVIDVIVLGQAELSQTYTIGPDGHLTLPLVGRVRAEGRTVDQLTAELVRLYRRYLKAPAITVRVREFRVERVYVMGQVTRPGEYRLQQGVGLMALIAAAGALAPKAD
;
A
#
# COMPACT_ATOMS: atom_id res chain seq x y z
N MET A 1 -27.48 24.23 -66.28
CA MET A 1 -26.20 24.38 -65.55
C MET A 1 -26.04 23.14 -64.66
N GLY A 2 -25.19 22.14 -64.90
CA GLY A 2 -23.95 22.09 -65.66
C GLY A 2 -22.79 22.56 -64.80
N VAL A 3 -22.15 21.66 -64.04
CA VAL A 3 -20.70 21.35 -64.10
C VAL A 3 -20.43 20.11 -63.24
N VAL A 4 -20.02 19.07 -63.97
CA VAL A 4 -19.44 17.79 -63.55
C VAL A 4 -17.92 18.00 -63.41
N VAL A 5 -17.18 16.96 -62.97
CA VAL A 5 -15.75 16.68 -63.33
C VAL A 5 -14.76 17.14 -62.22
N ARG A 6 -13.77 16.38 -61.70
CA ARG A 6 -13.03 15.21 -62.22
C ARG A 6 -12.40 14.35 -61.11
N ARG A 7 -12.44 13.03 -61.35
CA ARG A 7 -11.49 12.01 -60.88
C ARG A 7 -10.05 12.38 -61.29
N GLY A 8 -9.10 12.25 -60.35
CA GLY A 8 -7.66 12.33 -60.58
C GLY A 8 -6.94 11.13 -59.97
N SER A 9 -6.85 10.05 -60.75
CA SER A 9 -6.15 8.81 -60.48
C SER A 9 -4.76 8.81 -61.11
N ARG A 10 -3.67 8.58 -60.36
CA ARG A 10 -2.34 8.05 -60.80
C ARG A 10 -1.54 7.58 -59.55
N PRO A 11 -0.44 6.82 -59.68
CA PRO A 11 -0.33 5.47 -60.20
C PRO A 11 0.40 4.51 -59.22
N ARG A 12 0.34 3.20 -59.53
CA ARG A 12 1.18 2.14 -58.96
C ARG A 12 2.65 2.34 -59.32
N GLN A 13 3.56 2.03 -58.38
CA GLN A 13 4.84 1.34 -58.63
C GLN A 13 5.42 0.76 -57.31
N PRO A 14 6.35 -0.22 -57.34
CA PRO A 14 6.26 -1.42 -56.52
C PRO A 14 7.46 -1.66 -55.57
N ALA A 15 7.28 -2.67 -54.72
CA ALA A 15 8.30 -3.62 -54.23
C ALA A 15 9.71 -3.11 -53.89
N ALA A 16 10.00 -3.04 -52.59
CA ALA A 16 11.33 -3.36 -52.08
C ALA A 16 11.21 -4.25 -50.84
N ARG A 17 11.75 -5.45 -50.99
CA ARG A 17 12.02 -6.42 -49.93
C ARG A 17 12.90 -5.76 -48.86
N GLU A 18 12.56 -5.96 -47.59
CA GLU A 18 13.60 -6.29 -46.63
C GLU A 18 13.07 -7.37 -45.69
N ARG A 19 13.66 -8.55 -45.85
CA ARG A 19 13.49 -9.68 -44.95
C ARG A 19 14.30 -9.40 -43.69
N ARG A 20 13.67 -9.52 -42.53
CA ARG A 20 14.27 -9.91 -41.23
C ARG A 20 13.06 -10.11 -40.30
N GLY A 21 12.66 -11.34 -40.01
CA GLY A 21 13.45 -12.26 -39.19
C GLY A 21 12.87 -12.20 -37.78
N GLY A 22 11.80 -12.94 -37.55
CA GLY A 22 11.10 -13.00 -36.25
C GLY A 22 10.41 -14.34 -36.09
N ALA A 23 11.20 -15.41 -36.23
CA ALA A 23 10.74 -16.78 -36.02
C ALA A 23 10.33 -16.96 -34.55
N ARG A 24 9.02 -17.00 -34.31
CA ARG A 24 8.44 -17.63 -33.13
C ARG A 24 8.68 -19.13 -33.26
N ARG A 25 9.54 -19.70 -32.42
CA ARG A 25 9.63 -21.16 -32.29
C ARG A 25 10.18 -21.57 -30.92
N GLY A 26 9.41 -22.40 -30.23
CA GLY A 26 9.97 -23.40 -29.32
C GLY A 26 10.08 -23.02 -27.85
N VAL A 27 8.93 -22.88 -27.17
CA VAL A 27 8.86 -23.34 -25.78
C VAL A 27 8.85 -24.86 -25.83
N ARG A 28 9.99 -25.51 -25.51
CA ARG A 28 10.09 -26.86 -24.91
C ARG A 28 11.54 -27.33 -24.89
N GLY A 29 12.04 -27.53 -23.66
CA GLY A 29 13.08 -28.50 -23.34
C GLY A 29 14.47 -27.93 -23.13
N ASP A 30 14.83 -27.66 -21.87
CA ASP A 30 16.22 -27.82 -21.41
C ASP A 30 16.32 -27.83 -19.87
N ARG A 31 15.67 -28.82 -19.25
CA ARG A 31 15.95 -29.21 -17.84
C ARG A 31 17.22 -30.08 -17.73
N ALA A 32 17.97 -30.23 -18.81
CA ALA A 32 19.18 -31.04 -18.89
C ALA A 32 20.49 -30.23 -18.72
N MET A 33 20.44 -28.89 -18.81
CA MET A 33 21.64 -28.02 -18.75
C MET A 33 21.92 -27.44 -17.34
N GLN A 34 21.11 -27.77 -16.33
CA GLN A 34 21.26 -27.19 -14.97
C GLN A 34 22.02 -28.10 -13.99
N ARG A 35 22.68 -29.15 -14.48
CA ARG A 35 23.44 -30.11 -13.65
C ARG A 35 24.92 -30.25 -14.04
N LEU A 36 25.45 -29.38 -14.89
CA LEU A 36 26.79 -29.52 -15.49
C LEU A 36 27.78 -28.38 -15.12
N ILE A 37 27.60 -27.71 -13.98
CA ILE A 37 28.55 -26.68 -13.45
C ILE A 37 29.10 -27.09 -12.07
N LEU A 38 28.94 -28.35 -11.65
CA LEU A 38 29.27 -28.80 -10.29
C LEU A 38 30.44 -29.80 -10.18
N THR A 39 31.25 -30.03 -11.22
CA THR A 39 32.21 -31.16 -11.22
C THR A 39 33.66 -30.87 -11.62
N VAL A 40 34.13 -29.62 -11.72
CA VAL A 40 35.56 -29.35 -12.04
C VAL A 40 36.12 -28.15 -11.25
N ALA A 41 36.14 -28.23 -9.93
CA ALA A 41 36.86 -27.28 -9.07
C ALA A 41 37.52 -27.97 -7.86
N ILE A 42 37.97 -29.22 -8.04
CA ILE A 42 38.69 -30.00 -7.03
C ILE A 42 39.86 -30.69 -7.73
N LEU A 43 40.96 -29.95 -7.99
CA LEU A 43 42.34 -30.45 -7.95
C LEU A 43 43.32 -29.35 -8.42
N MET A 44 43.95 -28.62 -7.49
CA MET A 44 45.36 -28.22 -7.64
C MET A 44 45.83 -27.53 -6.37
N GLY A 45 46.61 -28.26 -5.58
CA GLY A 45 47.41 -27.68 -4.51
C GLY A 45 48.56 -26.85 -5.09
N LEU A 46 48.81 -25.69 -4.49
CA LEU A 46 50.11 -25.05 -4.51
C LEU A 46 50.35 -24.41 -3.15
N THR A 47 51.50 -24.76 -2.59
CA THR A 47 52.01 -24.44 -1.26
C THR A 47 52.24 -22.95 -1.04
N ALA A 48 51.65 -22.37 0.01
CA ALA A 48 52.00 -21.04 0.52
C ALA A 48 52.67 -21.18 1.91
N PRO A 49 53.77 -20.46 2.18
CA PRO A 49 54.52 -20.61 3.41
C PRO A 49 53.75 -20.01 4.60
N ALA A 50 53.82 -20.72 5.72
CA ALA A 50 53.31 -20.28 7.01
C ALA A 50 54.04 -19.01 7.46
N VAL A 51 53.41 -17.86 7.25
CA VAL A 51 53.72 -16.66 8.03
C VAL A 51 53.19 -16.91 9.43
N ALA A 52 54.11 -17.07 10.38
CA ALA A 52 53.82 -17.13 11.81
C ALA A 52 53.16 -15.80 12.23
N GLN A 53 51.83 -15.77 12.21
CA GLN A 53 51.05 -14.69 12.78
C GLN A 53 51.09 -14.87 14.30
N ALA A 54 51.81 -13.98 14.98
CA ALA A 54 51.73 -13.88 16.43
C ALA A 54 50.26 -13.70 16.86
N PRO A 55 49.81 -14.33 17.96
CA PRO A 55 48.44 -14.20 18.42
C PRO A 55 48.22 -12.77 18.90
N VAL A 56 47.65 -11.94 18.03
CA VAL A 56 46.97 -10.72 18.44
C VAL A 56 45.81 -11.19 19.32
N VAL A 57 45.98 -11.05 20.64
CA VAL A 57 44.90 -11.15 21.61
C VAL A 57 43.91 -10.06 21.25
N GLN A 58 42.91 -10.39 20.43
CA GLN A 58 41.72 -9.58 20.27
C GLN A 58 41.03 -9.58 21.63
N ALA A 59 41.19 -8.49 22.38
CA ALA A 59 40.27 -8.20 23.46
C ALA A 59 38.85 -8.33 22.89
N PRO A 60 37.92 -9.01 23.58
CA PRO A 60 36.55 -9.10 23.11
C PRO A 60 36.00 -7.68 23.05
N VAL A 61 35.98 -7.11 21.84
CA VAL A 61 35.14 -5.98 21.53
C VAL A 61 33.73 -6.50 21.76
N ALA A 62 33.18 -6.14 22.93
CA ALA A 62 31.78 -6.33 23.22
C ALA A 62 31.03 -5.75 22.04
N GLN A 63 30.51 -6.63 21.19
CA GLN A 63 29.61 -6.23 20.11
C GLN A 63 28.43 -5.60 20.83
N ALA A 64 28.36 -4.26 20.79
CA ALA A 64 27.17 -3.56 21.20
C ALA A 64 26.00 -4.22 20.43
N PRO A 65 24.92 -4.60 21.11
CA PRO A 65 23.77 -5.19 20.42
C PRO A 65 23.36 -4.26 19.28
N PRO A 66 22.95 -4.78 18.11
CA PRO A 66 22.49 -3.95 17.01
C PRO A 66 21.45 -2.99 17.56
N SER A 67 21.68 -1.69 17.36
CA SER A 67 20.76 -0.62 17.73
C SER A 67 19.44 -0.83 16.98
N GLN A 68 18.56 -1.65 17.54
CA GLN A 68 17.18 -1.73 17.10
C GLN A 68 16.58 -0.35 17.34
N PRO A 69 15.96 0.28 16.31
CA PRO A 69 15.14 1.46 16.54
C PRO A 69 14.19 1.20 17.71
N PRO A 70 13.93 2.19 18.59
CA PRO A 70 13.05 2.01 19.73
C PRO A 70 11.75 1.37 19.26
N ALA A 71 11.40 0.24 19.88
CA ALA A 71 10.20 -0.51 19.54
C ALA A 71 9.00 0.44 19.55
N PRO A 72 8.09 0.37 18.55
CA PRO A 72 6.87 1.16 18.60
C PRO A 72 6.17 0.89 19.94
N PRO A 73 5.69 1.93 20.65
CA PRO A 73 5.04 1.75 21.93
C PRO A 73 3.90 0.73 21.79
N PRO A 74 3.63 -0.08 22.82
CA PRO A 74 2.58 -1.09 22.79
C PRO A 74 1.28 -0.43 22.35
N ALA A 75 0.72 -0.91 21.24
CA ALA A 75 -0.62 -0.54 20.82
C ALA A 75 -1.55 -0.73 22.03
N ALA A 76 -2.16 0.36 22.50
CA ALA A 76 -3.02 0.31 23.66
C ALA A 76 -4.12 -0.75 23.45
N PRO A 77 -4.44 -1.59 24.45
CA PRO A 77 -5.50 -2.57 24.32
C PRO A 77 -6.87 -1.88 24.27
N GLY A 78 -7.69 -2.24 23.28
CA GLY A 78 -9.15 -2.25 23.43
C GLY A 78 -9.91 -1.02 22.94
N ALA A 79 -10.49 -1.19 21.75
CA ALA A 79 -11.53 -0.41 21.09
C ALA A 79 -12.61 0.24 21.99
N PRO A 80 -13.11 1.41 21.55
CA PRO A 80 -14.55 1.64 21.47
C PRO A 80 -14.97 2.00 20.04
N GLY A 81 -14.81 1.07 19.10
CA GLY A 81 -15.55 1.08 17.82
C GLY A 81 -16.94 0.45 17.99
N ARG A 82 -17.64 0.75 19.09
CA ARG A 82 -18.95 0.17 19.41
C ARG A 82 -19.97 1.30 19.48
N GLY A 83 -20.68 1.51 18.38
CA GLY A 83 -22.04 2.06 18.39
C GLY A 83 -22.25 3.57 18.49
N SER A 84 -21.22 4.41 18.43
CA SER A 84 -21.40 5.84 18.12
C SER A 84 -20.78 6.09 16.75
N GLY A 85 -21.60 6.55 15.80
CA GLY A 85 -21.32 6.51 14.37
C GLY A 85 -19.94 7.06 14.03
N TYR A 86 -19.04 6.18 13.63
CA TYR A 86 -17.71 6.55 13.16
C TYR A 86 -17.82 7.59 12.06
N VAL A 87 -17.13 8.73 12.24
CA VAL A 87 -17.11 9.81 11.28
C VAL A 87 -15.93 9.61 10.35
N LEU A 88 -16.24 9.37 9.09
CA LEU A 88 -15.26 9.20 8.03
C LEU A 88 -14.46 10.49 7.82
N GLY A 89 -13.20 10.35 7.47
CA GLY A 89 -12.34 11.45 7.09
C GLY A 89 -11.13 11.04 6.27
N PRO A 90 -10.28 12.01 5.91
CA PRO A 90 -9.14 11.79 5.03
C PRO A 90 -8.22 10.68 5.51
N GLY A 91 -7.80 9.80 4.60
CA GLY A 91 -6.93 8.66 4.90
C GLY A 91 -7.64 7.39 5.38
N ASP A 92 -8.96 7.42 5.60
CA ASP A 92 -9.72 6.19 5.80
C ASP A 92 -9.78 5.37 4.50
N VAL A 93 -9.78 4.04 4.64
CA VAL A 93 -9.98 3.11 3.54
C VAL A 93 -11.31 2.41 3.72
N ILE A 94 -12.18 2.50 2.72
CA ILE A 94 -13.51 1.91 2.75
C ILE A 94 -13.72 0.95 1.58
N ASP A 95 -14.47 -0.11 1.84
CA ASP A 95 -15.01 -1.00 0.83
C ASP A 95 -16.43 -0.55 0.49
N VAL A 96 -16.68 -0.31 -0.79
CA VAL A 96 -18.02 -0.05 -1.33
C VAL A 96 -18.43 -1.31 -2.07
N ILE A 97 -19.48 -1.96 -1.59
CA ILE A 97 -19.99 -3.22 -2.14
C ILE A 97 -21.36 -2.94 -2.75
N VAL A 98 -21.51 -3.22 -4.04
CA VAL A 98 -22.77 -3.07 -4.78
C VAL A 98 -23.30 -4.45 -5.13
N LEU A 99 -24.43 -4.84 -4.53
CA LEU A 99 -24.97 -6.19 -4.66
C LEU A 99 -25.40 -6.46 -6.11
N GLY A 100 -24.78 -7.46 -6.72
CA GLY A 100 -25.03 -7.84 -8.12
C GLY A 100 -24.10 -7.17 -9.13
N GLN A 101 -23.21 -6.27 -8.69
CA GLN A 101 -22.23 -5.58 -9.54
C GLN A 101 -20.84 -5.68 -8.91
N ALA A 102 -20.17 -6.80 -9.15
CA ALA A 102 -18.80 -7.02 -8.68
C ALA A 102 -17.80 -6.00 -9.26
N GLU A 103 -18.02 -5.52 -10.48
CA GLU A 103 -17.18 -4.51 -11.15
C GLU A 103 -17.20 -3.15 -10.44
N LEU A 104 -18.31 -2.82 -9.76
CA LEU A 104 -18.46 -1.60 -8.96
C LEU A 104 -18.05 -1.81 -7.50
N SER A 105 -17.83 -3.06 -7.09
CA SER A 105 -17.49 -3.42 -5.72
C SER A 105 -15.98 -3.33 -5.53
N GLN A 106 -15.49 -2.16 -5.10
CA GLN A 106 -14.07 -1.88 -4.96
C GLN A 106 -13.73 -1.20 -3.63
N THR A 107 -12.45 -1.21 -3.32
CA THR A 107 -11.87 -0.49 -2.19
C THR A 107 -11.46 0.91 -2.62
N TYR A 108 -11.85 1.89 -1.84
CA TYR A 108 -11.55 3.30 -2.07
C TYR A 108 -10.90 3.92 -0.83
N THR A 109 -9.90 4.76 -1.07
CA THR A 109 -9.29 5.59 -0.02
C THR A 109 -9.89 6.99 -0.08
N ILE A 110 -10.22 7.55 1.08
CA ILE A 110 -10.68 8.94 1.18
C ILE A 110 -9.47 9.86 0.95
N GLY A 111 -9.57 10.70 -0.08
CA GLY A 111 -8.52 11.64 -0.44
C GLY A 111 -8.24 12.68 0.65
N PRO A 112 -7.11 13.38 0.57
CA PRO A 112 -6.77 14.48 1.49
C PRO A 112 -7.78 15.64 1.40
N ASP A 113 -8.49 15.74 0.28
CA ASP A 113 -9.59 16.68 0.05
C ASP A 113 -10.93 16.22 0.69
N GLY A 114 -10.97 15.05 1.35
CA GLY A 114 -12.17 14.53 2.01
C GLY A 114 -13.18 13.87 1.06
N HIS A 115 -12.78 13.62 -0.19
CA HIS A 115 -13.63 13.06 -1.23
C HIS A 115 -13.21 11.64 -1.63
N LEU A 116 -14.17 10.89 -2.18
CA LEU A 116 -13.95 9.65 -2.90
C LEU A 116 -14.26 9.84 -4.38
N THR A 117 -13.51 9.15 -5.22
CA THR A 117 -13.79 9.07 -6.66
C THR A 117 -14.34 7.70 -6.99
N LEU A 118 -15.60 7.67 -7.39
CA LEU A 118 -16.36 6.44 -7.65
C LEU A 118 -16.74 6.37 -9.14
N PRO A 119 -16.81 5.15 -9.72
CA PRO A 119 -17.27 4.97 -11.09
C PRO A 119 -18.74 5.39 -11.22
N LEU A 120 -19.10 5.95 -12.38
CA LEU A 120 -20.43 6.46 -12.74
C LEU A 120 -20.84 7.76 -12.03
N VAL A 121 -20.69 7.84 -10.71
CA VAL A 121 -21.14 9.00 -9.90
C VAL A 121 -20.07 10.09 -9.73
N GLY A 122 -18.79 9.76 -9.97
CA GLY A 122 -17.69 10.71 -9.87
C GLY A 122 -17.27 11.01 -8.44
N ARG A 123 -17.01 12.29 -8.14
CA ARG A 123 -16.48 12.73 -6.84
C ARG A 123 -17.60 12.92 -5.82
N VAL A 124 -17.50 12.24 -4.66
CA VAL A 124 -18.49 12.29 -3.56
C VAL A 124 -17.78 12.68 -2.28
N ARG A 125 -18.39 13.53 -1.45
CA ARG A 125 -17.80 13.94 -0.15
C ARG A 125 -18.11 12.89 0.91
N ALA A 126 -17.08 12.37 1.58
CA ALA A 126 -17.24 11.46 2.71
C ALA A 126 -16.73 12.01 4.03
N GLU A 127 -15.84 12.99 4.00
CA GLU A 127 -15.42 13.69 5.21
C GLU A 127 -16.65 14.21 5.99
N GLY A 128 -16.66 13.95 7.30
CA GLY A 128 -17.71 14.41 8.21
C GLY A 128 -19.00 13.59 8.11
N ARG A 129 -19.04 12.56 7.26
CA ARG A 129 -20.19 11.65 7.14
C ARG A 129 -19.97 10.41 7.99
N THR A 130 -21.05 9.89 8.56
CA THR A 130 -21.05 8.52 9.08
C THR A 130 -21.15 7.51 7.94
N VAL A 131 -20.80 6.26 8.22
CA VAL A 131 -20.93 5.15 7.26
C VAL A 131 -22.38 5.05 6.73
N ASP A 132 -23.37 5.18 7.60
CA ASP A 132 -24.79 5.14 7.21
C ASP A 132 -25.19 6.32 6.32
N GLN A 133 -24.72 7.53 6.65
CA GLN A 133 -24.99 8.72 5.85
C GLN A 133 -24.38 8.61 4.46
N LEU A 134 -23.13 8.17 4.36
CA LEU A 134 -22.47 7.94 3.08
C LEU A 134 -23.21 6.86 2.28
N THR A 135 -23.61 5.76 2.92
CA THR A 135 -24.37 4.68 2.26
C THR A 135 -25.67 5.21 1.65
N ALA A 136 -26.45 5.98 2.41
CA ALA A 136 -27.70 6.56 1.92
C ALA A 136 -27.48 7.55 0.76
N GLU A 137 -26.39 8.33 0.81
CA GLU A 137 -26.00 9.25 -0.26
C GLU A 137 -25.62 8.49 -1.54
N LEU A 138 -24.81 7.43 -1.42
CA LEU A 138 -24.42 6.59 -2.55
C LEU A 138 -25.63 5.91 -3.20
N VAL A 139 -26.55 5.34 -2.42
CA VAL A 139 -27.79 4.75 -2.95
C VAL A 139 -28.56 5.77 -3.78
N ARG A 140 -28.66 7.02 -3.31
CA ARG A 140 -29.33 8.10 -4.05
C ARG A 140 -28.62 8.44 -5.36
N LEU A 141 -27.30 8.54 -5.35
CA LEU A 141 -26.51 8.90 -6.53
C LEU A 141 -26.54 7.79 -7.61
N TYR A 142 -26.45 6.52 -7.19
CA TYR A 142 -26.45 5.35 -8.09
C TYR A 142 -27.83 5.02 -8.67
N ARG A 143 -28.94 5.48 -8.07
CA ARG A 143 -30.30 5.28 -8.63
C ARG A 143 -30.49 5.82 -10.05
N ARG A 144 -29.63 6.76 -10.49
CA ARG A 144 -29.64 7.28 -11.87
C ARG A 144 -29.04 6.31 -12.89
N TYR A 145 -28.26 5.33 -12.44
CA TYR A 145 -27.53 4.39 -13.29
C TYR A 145 -27.97 2.94 -13.09
N LEU A 146 -28.49 2.59 -11.90
CA LEU A 146 -28.90 1.24 -11.53
C LEU A 146 -30.36 1.25 -11.06
N LYS A 147 -31.13 0.21 -11.44
CA LYS A 147 -32.46 -0.04 -10.90
C LYS A 147 -32.34 -0.70 -9.51
N ALA A 148 -32.81 -0.01 -8.47
CA ALA A 148 -32.78 -0.47 -7.08
C ALA A 148 -31.38 -0.92 -6.59
N PRO A 149 -30.37 -0.01 -6.53
CA PRO A 149 -29.04 -0.38 -6.05
C PRO A 149 -29.07 -0.70 -4.54
N ALA A 150 -28.56 -1.87 -4.18
CA ALA A 150 -28.27 -2.23 -2.79
C ALA A 150 -26.76 -2.08 -2.54
N ILE A 151 -26.40 -1.03 -1.80
CA ILE A 151 -25.01 -0.65 -1.53
C ILE A 151 -24.72 -0.85 -0.05
N THR A 152 -23.58 -1.46 0.25
CA THR A 152 -23.05 -1.59 1.61
C THR A 152 -21.67 -0.94 1.65
N VAL A 153 -21.45 -0.06 2.62
CA VAL A 153 -20.15 0.54 2.87
C VAL A 153 -19.56 -0.04 4.14
N ARG A 154 -18.30 -0.46 4.09
CA ARG A 154 -17.55 -0.94 5.26
C ARG A 154 -16.22 -0.23 5.37
N VAL A 155 -15.83 0.18 6.58
CA VAL A 155 -14.47 0.67 6.80
C VAL A 155 -13.52 -0.53 6.83
N ARG A 156 -12.53 -0.53 5.93
CA ARG A 156 -11.48 -1.55 5.87
C ARG A 156 -10.33 -1.19 6.80
N GLU A 157 -9.86 0.04 6.71
CA GLU A 157 -8.79 0.57 7.55
C GLU A 157 -9.19 1.95 8.06
N PHE A 158 -9.03 2.13 9.37
CA PHE A 158 -9.24 3.40 10.04
C PHE A 158 -7.96 4.24 9.93
N ARG A 159 -8.11 5.55 9.71
CA ARG A 159 -6.98 6.46 9.76
C ARG A 159 -6.32 6.40 11.14
N VAL A 160 -5.00 6.37 11.13
CA VAL A 160 -4.18 6.41 12.34
C VAL A 160 -3.68 7.83 12.52
N GLU A 161 -4.13 8.50 13.57
CA GLU A 161 -3.61 9.80 13.94
C GLU A 161 -2.34 9.63 14.77
N ARG A 162 -1.28 10.34 14.40
CA ARG A 162 -0.01 10.31 15.13
C ARG A 162 0.02 11.52 16.04
N VAL A 163 0.15 11.27 17.33
CA VAL A 163 0.27 12.32 18.35
C VAL A 163 1.61 12.17 19.06
N TYR A 164 2.35 13.27 19.15
CA TYR A 164 3.60 13.32 19.90
C TYR A 164 3.31 13.75 21.33
N VAL A 165 3.65 12.89 22.29
CA VAL A 165 3.56 13.21 23.71
C VAL A 165 4.96 13.56 24.19
N MET A 166 5.12 14.81 24.64
CA MET A 166 6.37 15.37 25.16
C MET A 166 6.11 15.98 26.55
N GLY A 167 7.17 16.18 27.34
CA GLY A 167 7.09 16.76 28.68
C GLY A 167 7.33 15.74 29.79
N GLN A 168 6.80 16.01 31.00
CA GLN A 168 6.98 15.19 32.21
C GLN A 168 6.07 13.95 32.22
N VAL A 169 6.08 13.18 31.14
CA VAL A 169 5.41 11.88 31.04
C VAL A 169 6.42 10.76 31.21
N THR A 170 5.98 9.60 31.70
CA THR A 170 6.88 8.47 31.95
C THR A 170 7.53 7.94 30.66
N ARG A 171 6.79 7.94 29.55
CA ARG A 171 7.26 7.46 28.24
C ARG A 171 6.95 8.48 27.14
N PRO A 172 7.81 9.49 26.92
CA PRO A 172 7.67 10.40 25.78
C PRO A 172 7.85 9.64 24.47
N GLY A 173 7.16 10.06 23.42
CA GLY A 173 7.24 9.43 22.11
C GLY A 173 6.04 9.66 21.20
N GLU A 174 6.08 9.00 20.04
CA GLU A 174 4.99 8.99 19.07
C GLU A 174 3.96 7.93 19.45
N TYR A 175 2.71 8.34 19.63
CA TYR A 175 1.59 7.46 19.89
C TYR A 175 0.63 7.44 18.70
N ARG A 176 0.18 6.24 18.35
CA ARG A 176 -0.82 6.00 17.32
C ARG A 176 -2.20 6.00 17.97
N LEU A 177 -2.98 7.05 17.73
CA LEU A 177 -4.36 7.14 18.18
C LEU A 177 -5.29 6.57 17.13
N GLN A 178 -6.13 5.64 17.58
CA GLN A 178 -7.37 5.33 16.89
C GLN A 178 -8.40 6.40 17.25
N GLN A 179 -9.24 6.75 16.29
CA GLN A 179 -10.37 7.66 16.50
C GLN A 179 -11.25 7.18 17.68
N GLY A 180 -11.59 8.10 18.60
CA GLY A 180 -12.34 7.79 19.83
C GLY A 180 -11.47 7.53 21.07
N VAL A 181 -10.14 7.53 20.95
CA VAL A 181 -9.22 7.54 22.10
C VAL A 181 -9.14 8.96 22.66
N GLY A 182 -9.65 9.17 23.88
CA GLY A 182 -9.59 10.46 24.56
C GLY A 182 -8.19 10.79 25.11
N LEU A 183 -7.93 12.08 25.36
CA LEU A 183 -6.66 12.58 25.90
C LEU A 183 -6.23 11.84 27.18
N MET A 184 -7.18 11.52 28.06
CA MET A 184 -6.89 10.81 29.31
C MET A 184 -6.35 9.39 29.07
N ALA A 185 -6.92 8.68 28.09
CA ALA A 185 -6.44 7.35 27.71
C ALA A 185 -5.04 7.42 27.08
N LEU A 186 -4.75 8.50 26.34
CA LEU A 186 -3.42 8.76 25.80
C LEU A 186 -2.39 9.04 26.90
N ILE A 187 -2.71 9.88 27.88
CA ILE A 187 -1.81 10.17 29.01
C ILE A 187 -1.59 8.90 29.84
N ALA A 188 -2.63 8.10 30.07
CA ALA A 188 -2.50 6.81 30.73
C ALA A 188 -1.56 5.86 29.95
N ALA A 189 -1.67 5.81 28.62
CA ALA A 189 -0.79 5.03 27.76
C ALA A 189 0.67 5.53 27.79
N ALA A 190 0.88 6.85 27.89
CA ALA A 190 2.18 7.49 28.06
C ALA A 190 2.79 7.29 29.47
N GLY A 191 2.01 6.72 30.38
CA GLY A 191 2.33 6.63 31.80
C GLY A 191 2.07 7.96 32.48
N ALA A 192 1.43 7.89 33.67
CA ALA A 192 1.08 9.05 34.48
C ALA A 192 2.25 10.04 34.65
N LEU A 193 1.90 11.29 34.99
CA LEU A 193 2.83 12.37 35.30
C LEU A 193 3.99 11.84 36.17
N ALA A 194 5.22 12.04 35.73
CA ALA A 194 6.38 11.61 36.51
C ALA A 194 6.33 12.26 37.91
N PRO A 195 6.71 11.57 39.00
CA PRO A 195 6.67 12.10 40.37
C PRO A 195 7.64 13.27 40.63
N LYS A 196 8.21 13.86 39.58
CA LYS A 196 9.14 14.98 39.62
C LYS A 196 8.58 16.12 38.75
N ALA A 197 7.34 16.49 39.05
CA ALA A 197 6.66 17.64 38.48
C ALA A 197 6.69 18.77 39.51
N ASP A 198 7.71 19.63 39.39
CA ASP A 198 7.79 20.96 40.01
C ASP A 198 7.47 22.00 38.92
#